data_AF-A0A117SWV2-F1
#
_entry.id   AF-A0A117SWV2-F1
#
_cell.length_a   1.000
_cell.length_b   1.000
_cell.length_c   1.000
_cell.angle_alpha   90.00
_cell.angle_beta   90.00
_cell.angle_gamma   90.00
#
_symmetry.space_group_name_H-M   'P 1'
#
loop_
_entity.id
_entity.type
_entity.pdbx_description
1 polymer ?
#
loop_
_entity_poly.entity_id
_entity_poly.type
_entity_poly.pdbx_seq_one_letter_code
_entity_poly.pdbx_strand_id
1 'polypeptide(L)'
;EANYEIISIGLAGSDGLRKVLVLRRPGMELRPEDLDELLYDDVEVEFFNNEYDMLREFFSILLQYPILITFNGDNFDLPYIYHRALKLGFKKEEIPITIRRNEASIALGVHIDLYKFFNIRAIEVYAFGGKYRGLDRTLDTIAHAIVGMSKLSREKTVSQMTYVELINYNFRDAFLGLYLTTYDDNLVLRLIILMSRISKTPPDDLVRSQISAWIRNMLYYEHRRRGWLIPEKEDIIKNKGEVATKAIIKGKKYAGAIVLDPMPGIYPNVYVLDFASMYPSVIKRWNISYETVKCPDEKAKNNKPIPELPHWVCNDRRGLTALIVGLLRDLRAYIYKRLAKTAPSAVLKSYYNVVQSALKVFINASYGVLGAEIFQLYCPPAAELTTALARYVLSRTVLKALELGLVPIYGDTDSLFIWNPSEEKLKELIDWVEKEFGIEIELDKVYRLIAMSGRKKNYVGILSDGELDIKGLVGKKRNTPDFAKDAFNDVLRLLSDIRSLDDVNKSIEEVRDKVRDYYRKLQRREIPLNKLAIRTALTKPLESYTKNTPQHVKAALQLKNLGYKLGPGDIIIYVKTTGKDGVKPIQLARIDEIDPNKYIEYLRTSLEQVLDAFGIEFESIMGSSIIDNYSS
;
A
#
# COMPACT_ATOMS: atom_id res chain seq x y z
N GLU A 1 -30.51 -3.55 -16.05
CA GLU A 1 -29.06 -3.24 -16.10
C GLU A 1 -28.56 -3.34 -17.55
N ALA A 2 -27.42 -2.75 -17.90
CA ALA A 2 -26.85 -2.71 -19.26
C ALA A 2 -27.79 -2.13 -20.34
N ASN A 3 -28.16 -0.85 -20.23
CA ASN A 3 -29.12 -0.20 -21.15
C ASN A 3 -28.47 0.32 -22.44
N TYR A 4 -27.18 0.64 -22.41
CA TYR A 4 -26.45 1.18 -23.55
C TYR A 4 -25.66 0.09 -24.27
N GLU A 5 -25.47 0.28 -25.57
CA GLU A 5 -24.64 -0.60 -26.41
C GLU A 5 -23.18 -0.57 -25.97
N ILE A 6 -22.53 -1.73 -26.06
CA ILE A 6 -21.08 -1.85 -26.08
C ILE A 6 -20.63 -1.41 -27.47
N ILE A 7 -19.88 -0.32 -27.52
CA ILE A 7 -19.45 0.31 -28.78
C ILE A 7 -18.06 -0.12 -29.23
N SER A 8 -17.24 -0.65 -28.31
CA SER A 8 -15.95 -1.25 -28.64
C SER A 8 -15.43 -2.15 -27.52
N ILE A 9 -14.59 -3.12 -27.88
CA ILE A 9 -13.89 -4.05 -26.97
C ILE A 9 -12.42 -4.11 -27.38
N GLY A 10 -11.52 -3.65 -26.50
CA GLY A 10 -10.07 -3.79 -26.68
C GLY A 10 -9.56 -5.10 -26.09
N LEU A 11 -8.70 -5.80 -26.83
CA LEU A 11 -8.15 -7.09 -26.47
C LEU A 11 -6.63 -7.09 -26.68
N ALA A 12 -5.91 -7.60 -25.68
CA ALA A 12 -4.48 -7.81 -25.73
C ALA A 12 -4.14 -9.20 -25.17
N GLY A 13 -3.34 -9.98 -25.89
CA GLY A 13 -2.98 -11.35 -25.53
C GLY A 13 -1.46 -11.55 -25.35
N SER A 14 -1.08 -12.52 -24.52
CA SER A 14 0.33 -12.89 -24.29
C SER A 14 1.00 -13.57 -25.49
N ASP A 15 0.20 -14.01 -26.46
CA ASP A 15 0.58 -14.58 -27.75
C ASP A 15 0.80 -13.51 -28.84
N GLY A 16 0.68 -12.22 -28.48
CA GLY A 16 0.81 -11.11 -29.40
C GLY A 16 -0.51 -10.61 -29.97
N LEU A 17 -1.67 -11.16 -29.56
CA LEU A 17 -2.97 -10.62 -29.96
C LEU A 17 -3.07 -9.13 -29.59
N ARG A 18 -3.42 -8.31 -30.58
CA ARG A 18 -3.69 -6.89 -30.43
C ARG A 18 -4.89 -6.55 -31.29
N LYS A 19 -6.08 -6.56 -30.70
CA LYS A 19 -7.33 -6.49 -31.46
C LYS A 19 -8.33 -5.54 -30.82
N VAL A 20 -9.04 -4.77 -31.64
CA VAL A 20 -10.17 -3.96 -31.18
C VAL A 20 -11.40 -4.29 -32.03
N LEU A 21 -12.44 -4.79 -31.37
CA LEU A 21 -13.75 -4.99 -31.97
C LEU A 21 -14.53 -3.69 -31.84
N VAL A 22 -15.09 -3.18 -32.93
CA VAL A 22 -15.76 -1.86 -32.97
C VAL A 22 -17.14 -1.97 -33.58
N LEU A 23 -18.15 -1.44 -32.89
CA LEU A 23 -19.51 -1.33 -33.43
C LEU A 23 -19.62 -0.08 -34.31
N ARG A 24 -20.15 -0.24 -35.53
CA ARG A 24 -20.43 0.90 -36.42
C ARG A 24 -21.54 1.77 -35.83
N ARG A 25 -21.28 3.07 -35.72
CA ARG A 25 -22.19 4.08 -35.19
C ARG A 25 -22.89 4.84 -36.32
N PRO A 26 -24.21 5.08 -36.21
CA PRO A 26 -24.94 5.88 -37.19
C PRO A 26 -24.37 7.30 -37.29
N GLY A 27 -24.16 7.80 -38.51
CA GLY A 27 -23.70 9.17 -38.76
C GLY A 27 -22.21 9.41 -38.51
N MET A 28 -21.40 8.36 -38.29
CA MET A 28 -19.94 8.46 -38.27
C MET A 28 -19.34 7.73 -39.45
N GLU A 29 -18.71 8.48 -40.34
CA GLU A 29 -17.91 7.94 -41.43
C GLU A 29 -16.51 7.57 -40.93
N LEU A 30 -15.95 6.52 -41.55
CA LEU A 30 -14.56 6.11 -41.38
C LEU A 30 -13.96 6.09 -42.78
N ARG A 31 -13.02 6.98 -43.04
CA ARG A 31 -12.22 6.91 -44.27
C ARG A 31 -11.08 5.91 -44.05
N PRO A 32 -10.67 5.15 -45.07
CA PRO A 32 -9.54 4.23 -44.93
C PRO A 32 -8.28 4.91 -44.40
N GLU A 33 -8.02 6.15 -44.81
CA GLU A 33 -6.86 6.94 -44.36
C GLU A 33 -6.91 7.29 -42.86
N ASP A 34 -8.09 7.31 -42.23
CA ASP A 34 -8.21 7.61 -40.80
C ASP A 34 -7.53 6.50 -39.95
N LEU A 35 -7.44 5.26 -40.46
CA LEU A 35 -6.77 4.16 -39.77
C LEU A 35 -5.24 4.29 -39.78
N ASP A 36 -4.68 5.07 -40.71
CA ASP A 36 -3.24 5.38 -40.74
C ASP A 36 -2.83 6.31 -39.58
N GLU A 37 -3.79 6.94 -38.89
CA GLU A 37 -3.58 7.79 -37.71
C GLU A 37 -3.60 7.01 -36.38
N LEU A 38 -3.70 5.67 -36.42
CA LEU A 38 -3.62 4.85 -35.21
C LEU A 38 -2.25 5.01 -34.55
N LEU A 39 -2.23 5.01 -33.21
CA LEU A 39 -0.99 5.12 -32.45
C LEU A 39 -0.18 3.81 -32.44
N TYR A 40 -0.79 2.72 -32.92
CA TYR A 40 -0.24 1.37 -32.88
C TYR A 40 -0.47 0.71 -34.24
N ASP A 41 0.60 0.63 -35.02
CA ASP A 41 0.57 0.06 -36.38
C ASP A 41 0.24 -1.45 -36.40
N ASP A 42 0.36 -2.12 -35.26
CA ASP A 42 0.18 -3.56 -35.10
C ASP A 42 -1.18 -3.96 -34.50
N VAL A 43 -2.15 -3.04 -34.43
CA VAL A 43 -3.49 -3.31 -33.90
C VAL A 43 -4.45 -3.70 -35.03
N GLU A 44 -4.99 -4.91 -34.94
CA GLU A 44 -6.08 -5.37 -35.81
C GLU A 44 -7.41 -4.74 -35.37
N VAL A 45 -8.12 -4.10 -36.30
CA VAL A 45 -9.43 -3.50 -36.03
C VAL A 45 -10.50 -4.22 -36.83
N GLU A 46 -11.51 -4.74 -36.14
CA GLU A 46 -12.64 -5.42 -36.78
C GLU A 46 -13.95 -4.68 -36.53
N PHE A 47 -14.63 -4.28 -37.61
CA PHE A 47 -15.87 -3.51 -37.55
C PHE A 47 -17.10 -4.40 -37.69
N PHE A 48 -18.07 -4.22 -36.80
CA PHE A 48 -19.33 -4.96 -36.77
C PHE A 48 -20.52 -4.03 -37.04
N ASN A 49 -21.51 -4.55 -37.77
CA ASN A 49 -22.75 -3.82 -38.06
C ASN A 49 -23.78 -3.92 -36.93
N ASN A 50 -23.65 -4.90 -36.05
CA ASN A 50 -24.53 -5.11 -34.91
C ASN A 50 -23.74 -5.63 -33.72
N GLU A 51 -24.27 -5.38 -32.52
CA GLU A 51 -23.61 -5.73 -31.26
C GLU A 51 -23.61 -7.24 -31.00
N TYR A 52 -24.59 -7.97 -31.54
CA TYR A 52 -24.70 -9.43 -31.34
C TYR A 52 -23.49 -10.14 -31.95
N ASP A 53 -23.16 -9.87 -33.22
CA ASP A 53 -22.01 -10.48 -33.89
C ASP A 53 -20.68 -10.09 -33.24
N MET A 54 -20.57 -8.84 -32.76
CA MET A 54 -19.39 -8.37 -32.03
C MET A 54 -19.18 -9.14 -30.72
N LEU A 55 -20.25 -9.37 -29.95
CA LEU A 55 -20.17 -10.16 -28.71
C LEU A 55 -19.92 -11.65 -28.98
N ARG A 56 -20.47 -12.20 -30.06
CA ARG A 56 -20.19 -13.57 -30.48
C ARG A 56 -18.69 -13.76 -30.77
N GLU A 57 -18.09 -12.83 -31.49
CA GLU A 57 -16.65 -12.86 -31.77
C GLU A 57 -15.83 -12.69 -30.49
N PHE A 58 -16.21 -11.75 -29.61
CA PHE A 58 -15.58 -11.61 -28.30
C PHE A 58 -15.62 -12.90 -27.48
N PHE A 59 -16.75 -13.60 -27.43
CA PHE A 59 -16.88 -14.88 -26.72
C PHE A 59 -16.03 -15.99 -27.35
N SER A 60 -15.93 -16.03 -28.68
CA SER A 60 -15.04 -16.95 -29.40
C SER A 60 -13.58 -16.73 -29.00
N ILE A 61 -13.11 -15.48 -28.98
CA ILE A 61 -11.74 -15.13 -28.59
C ILE A 61 -11.52 -15.45 -27.10
N LEU A 62 -12.46 -15.08 -26.24
CA LEU A 62 -12.38 -15.28 -24.79
C LEU A 62 -12.18 -16.77 -24.42
N LEU A 63 -12.81 -17.68 -25.16
CA LEU A 63 -12.70 -19.13 -24.94
C LEU A 63 -11.35 -19.72 -25.34
N GLN A 64 -10.51 -18.98 -26.07
CA GLN A 64 -9.17 -19.43 -26.47
C GLN A 64 -8.12 -19.22 -25.38
N TYR A 65 -8.42 -18.39 -24.36
CA TYR A 65 -7.46 -18.05 -23.31
C TYR A 65 -7.80 -18.73 -21.97
N PRO A 66 -6.84 -19.40 -21.31
CA PRO A 66 -7.07 -20.05 -20.01
C PRO A 66 -7.14 -19.04 -18.85
N ILE A 67 -6.65 -17.82 -19.05
CA ILE A 67 -6.62 -16.75 -18.05
C ILE A 67 -7.17 -15.48 -18.69
N LEU A 68 -8.24 -14.94 -18.10
CA LEU A 68 -8.74 -13.61 -18.43
C LEU A 68 -8.23 -12.61 -17.38
N ILE A 69 -7.64 -11.53 -17.84
CA ILE A 69 -7.22 -10.39 -17.01
C ILE A 69 -8.17 -9.23 -17.26
N THR A 70 -8.71 -8.65 -16.20
CA THR A 70 -9.49 -7.41 -16.26
C THR A 70 -9.02 -6.42 -15.20
N PHE A 71 -9.48 -5.17 -15.30
CA PHE A 71 -9.32 -4.19 -14.23
C PHE A 71 -10.71 -3.69 -13.83
N ASN A 72 -11.25 -4.22 -12.73
CA ASN A 72 -12.62 -4.01 -12.24
C ASN A 72 -13.71 -4.80 -13.00
N GLY A 73 -13.33 -5.90 -13.66
CA GLY A 73 -14.25 -6.74 -14.42
C GLY A 73 -15.27 -7.49 -13.56
N ASP A 74 -14.99 -7.75 -12.28
CA ASP A 74 -15.96 -8.37 -11.37
C ASP A 74 -17.19 -7.47 -11.12
N ASN A 75 -16.99 -6.14 -11.08
CA ASN A 75 -18.04 -5.20 -10.70
C ASN A 75 -18.65 -4.45 -11.89
N PHE A 76 -18.01 -4.50 -13.07
CA PHE A 76 -18.46 -3.75 -14.24
C PHE A 76 -18.44 -4.57 -15.52
N ASP A 77 -17.27 -4.82 -16.12
CA ASP A 77 -17.17 -5.28 -17.51
C ASP A 77 -17.92 -6.60 -17.75
N LEU A 78 -17.64 -7.63 -16.94
CA LEU A 78 -18.22 -8.96 -17.14
C LEU A 78 -19.73 -9.01 -16.81
N PRO A 79 -20.22 -8.44 -15.69
CA PRO A 79 -21.66 -8.29 -15.47
C PRO A 79 -22.35 -7.53 -16.60
N TYR A 80 -21.74 -6.44 -17.10
CA TYR A 80 -22.32 -5.63 -18.16
C TYR A 80 -22.46 -6.42 -19.45
N ILE A 81 -21.38 -7.09 -19.88
CA ILE A 81 -21.37 -7.94 -21.08
C ILE A 81 -22.38 -9.08 -20.95
N TYR A 82 -22.41 -9.77 -19.80
CA TYR A 82 -23.36 -10.86 -19.56
C TYR A 82 -24.82 -10.40 -19.70
N HIS A 83 -25.19 -9.30 -19.02
CA HIS A 83 -26.57 -8.78 -19.10
C HIS A 83 -26.90 -8.20 -20.47
N ARG A 84 -25.91 -7.65 -21.18
CA ARG A 84 -26.09 -7.14 -22.54
C ARG A 84 -26.32 -8.27 -23.54
N ALA A 85 -25.53 -9.34 -23.46
CA ALA A 85 -25.72 -10.53 -24.30
C ALA A 85 -27.12 -11.14 -24.12
N LEU A 86 -27.61 -11.26 -22.87
CA LEU A 86 -28.98 -11.74 -22.62
C LEU A 86 -30.05 -10.84 -23.27
N LYS A 87 -29.85 -9.52 -23.26
CA LYS A 87 -30.78 -8.58 -23.92
C LYS A 87 -30.77 -8.68 -25.44
N LEU A 88 -29.63 -9.03 -26.02
CA LEU A 88 -29.46 -9.22 -27.46
C LEU A 88 -29.96 -10.59 -27.94
N GLY A 89 -30.36 -11.48 -27.03
CA GLY A 89 -30.96 -12.77 -27.37
C GLY A 89 -30.05 -13.99 -27.23
N PHE A 90 -28.84 -13.83 -26.68
CA PHE A 90 -27.98 -14.98 -26.36
C PHE A 90 -28.63 -15.86 -25.30
N LYS A 91 -28.55 -17.18 -25.48
CA LYS A 91 -28.88 -18.14 -24.43
C LYS A 91 -27.79 -18.16 -23.37
N LYS A 92 -28.13 -18.55 -22.14
CA LYS A 92 -27.17 -18.56 -21.02
C LYS A 92 -25.97 -19.49 -21.29
N GLU A 93 -26.20 -20.58 -22.01
CA GLU A 93 -25.20 -21.59 -22.35
C GLU A 93 -24.21 -21.09 -23.41
N GLU A 94 -24.58 -20.06 -24.18
CA GLU A 94 -23.73 -19.43 -25.20
C GLU A 94 -22.82 -18.34 -24.61
N ILE A 95 -23.08 -17.92 -23.36
CA ILE A 95 -22.31 -16.87 -22.69
C ILE A 95 -21.24 -17.52 -21.80
N PRO A 96 -19.95 -17.42 -22.14
CA PRO A 96 -18.86 -18.07 -21.38
C PRO A 96 -18.54 -17.35 -20.05
N ILE A 97 -19.45 -16.53 -19.53
CA ILE A 97 -19.30 -15.72 -18.32
C ILE A 97 -20.32 -16.19 -17.29
N THR A 98 -19.84 -16.53 -16.09
CA THR A 98 -20.68 -16.88 -14.94
C THR A 98 -20.64 -15.76 -13.91
N ILE A 99 -21.80 -15.17 -13.63
CA ILE A 99 -21.96 -14.09 -12.65
C ILE A 99 -22.37 -14.65 -11.29
N ARG A 100 -21.69 -14.16 -10.24
CA ARG A 100 -22.04 -14.37 -8.83
C ARG A 100 -22.16 -13.02 -8.14
N ARG A 101 -22.60 -13.02 -6.88
CA ARG A 101 -23.00 -11.79 -6.16
C ARG A 101 -21.95 -10.68 -6.15
N ASN A 102 -20.65 -11.02 -6.09
CA ASN A 102 -19.54 -10.06 -6.00
C ASN A 102 -18.32 -10.44 -6.87
N GLU A 103 -18.50 -11.37 -7.80
CA GLU A 103 -17.43 -11.89 -8.66
C GLU A 103 -17.99 -12.40 -9.98
N ALA A 104 -17.17 -12.33 -11.02
CA ALA A 104 -17.44 -12.97 -12.30
C ALA A 104 -16.34 -14.00 -12.59
N SER A 105 -16.70 -15.08 -13.27
CA SER A 105 -15.79 -16.16 -13.66
C SER A 105 -16.03 -16.55 -15.11
N ILE A 106 -15.07 -17.23 -15.72
CA ILE A 106 -15.15 -17.70 -17.10
C ILE A 106 -15.33 -19.22 -17.07
N ALA A 107 -16.21 -19.75 -17.93
CA ALA A 107 -16.60 -21.15 -17.89
C ALA A 107 -15.41 -22.13 -18.03
N LEU A 108 -14.40 -21.77 -18.84
CA LEU A 108 -13.22 -22.61 -19.14
C LEU A 108 -11.89 -21.98 -18.72
N GLY A 109 -11.88 -21.07 -17.75
CA GLY A 109 -10.66 -20.38 -17.36
C GLY A 109 -10.68 -19.70 -16.00
N VAL A 110 -9.55 -19.06 -15.69
CA VAL A 110 -9.35 -18.30 -14.46
C VAL A 110 -9.53 -16.81 -14.74
N HIS A 111 -10.44 -16.17 -14.02
CA HIS A 111 -10.58 -14.72 -14.09
C HIS A 111 -9.78 -14.03 -12.99
N ILE A 112 -8.78 -13.25 -13.39
CA ILE A 112 -7.95 -12.41 -12.54
C ILE A 112 -8.42 -10.94 -12.66
N ASP A 113 -9.14 -10.46 -11.65
CA ASP A 113 -9.47 -9.04 -11.53
C ASP A 113 -8.33 -8.29 -10.80
N LEU A 114 -7.55 -7.52 -11.56
CA LEU A 114 -6.43 -6.75 -11.02
C LEU A 114 -6.87 -5.63 -10.08
N TYR A 115 -8.08 -5.09 -10.25
CA TYR A 115 -8.57 -4.08 -9.32
C TYR A 115 -8.68 -4.65 -7.92
N LYS A 116 -9.26 -5.85 -7.76
CA LYS A 116 -9.34 -6.53 -6.46
C LYS A 116 -7.94 -6.83 -5.91
N PHE A 117 -7.04 -7.33 -6.75
CA PHE A 117 -5.66 -7.65 -6.37
C PHE A 117 -4.90 -6.44 -5.81
N PHE A 118 -4.88 -5.32 -6.55
CA PHE A 118 -4.17 -4.10 -6.14
C PHE A 118 -4.86 -3.37 -4.97
N ASN A 119 -6.13 -3.69 -4.68
CA ASN A 119 -6.83 -3.24 -3.47
C ASN A 119 -6.42 -4.00 -2.20
N ILE A 120 -5.70 -5.12 -2.30
CA ILE A 120 -5.23 -5.84 -1.13
C ILE A 120 -4.08 -5.07 -0.47
N ARG A 121 -4.32 -4.56 0.75
CA ARG A 121 -3.35 -3.75 1.49
C ARG A 121 -1.99 -4.44 1.68
N ALA A 122 -1.99 -5.75 1.87
CA ALA A 122 -0.74 -6.50 2.03
C ALA A 122 0.11 -6.51 0.76
N ILE A 123 -0.52 -6.55 -0.42
CA ILE A 123 0.16 -6.47 -1.72
C ILE A 123 0.78 -5.08 -1.91
N GLU A 124 0.00 -4.02 -1.65
CA GLU A 124 0.48 -2.64 -1.70
C GLU A 124 1.72 -2.43 -0.83
N VAL A 125 1.65 -2.84 0.44
CA VAL A 125 2.70 -2.55 1.42
C VAL A 125 3.94 -3.42 1.20
N TYR A 126 3.78 -4.73 1.01
CA TYR A 126 4.90 -5.67 1.09
C TYR A 126 5.44 -6.09 -0.28
N ALA A 127 4.58 -6.24 -1.29
CA ALA A 127 5.03 -6.61 -2.64
C ALA A 127 5.50 -5.39 -3.42
N PHE A 128 4.80 -4.26 -3.29
CA PHE A 128 5.10 -3.02 -4.03
C PHE A 128 5.70 -1.91 -3.18
N GLY A 129 6.10 -2.18 -1.93
CA GLY A 129 6.79 -1.20 -1.08
C GLY A 129 5.99 0.07 -0.78
N GLY A 130 4.68 0.07 -0.99
CA GLY A 130 3.83 1.25 -0.88
C GLY A 130 3.94 2.24 -2.06
N LYS A 131 4.43 1.82 -3.23
CA LYS A 131 4.57 2.67 -4.43
C LYS A 131 3.30 3.46 -4.79
N TYR A 132 2.13 2.86 -4.58
CA TYR A 132 0.83 3.49 -4.85
C TYR A 132 0.04 3.81 -3.56
N ARG A 133 0.74 3.95 -2.42
CA ARG A 133 0.11 4.23 -1.14
C ARG A 133 -0.53 5.61 -1.10
N GLY A 134 -1.78 5.66 -0.65
CA GLY A 134 -2.54 6.91 -0.54
C GLY A 134 -2.98 7.49 -1.89
N LEU A 135 -2.72 6.78 -2.99
CA LEU A 135 -3.25 7.10 -4.30
C LEU A 135 -4.62 6.44 -4.51
N ASP A 136 -5.35 6.90 -5.51
CA ASP A 136 -6.50 6.15 -6.02
C ASP A 136 -6.04 4.87 -6.74
N ARG A 137 -6.92 3.87 -6.77
CA ARG A 137 -6.64 2.54 -7.33
C ARG A 137 -7.25 2.39 -8.71
N THR A 138 -7.13 3.43 -9.52
CA THR A 138 -7.54 3.38 -10.93
C THR A 138 -6.46 2.69 -11.76
N LEU A 139 -6.81 2.20 -12.95
CA LEU A 139 -5.85 1.60 -13.87
C LEU A 139 -4.70 2.57 -14.18
N ASP A 140 -5.01 3.84 -14.42
CA ASP A 140 -4.01 4.87 -14.73
C ASP A 140 -3.00 5.03 -13.60
N THR A 141 -3.51 5.22 -12.38
CA THR A 141 -2.68 5.44 -11.20
C THR A 141 -1.78 4.25 -10.90
N ILE A 142 -2.33 3.03 -11.01
CA ILE A 142 -1.59 1.79 -10.76
C ILE A 142 -0.55 1.55 -11.86
N ALA A 143 -0.93 1.70 -13.13
CA ALA A 143 -0.02 1.58 -14.26
C ALA A 143 1.13 2.60 -14.16
N HIS A 144 0.84 3.85 -13.84
CA HIS A 144 1.87 4.87 -13.71
C HIS A 144 2.82 4.56 -12.55
N ALA A 145 2.28 4.17 -11.38
CA ALA A 145 3.10 3.90 -10.20
C ALA A 145 3.95 2.62 -10.32
N ILE A 146 3.51 1.60 -11.08
CA ILE A 146 4.19 0.31 -11.16
C ILE A 146 5.05 0.21 -12.42
N VAL A 147 4.51 0.58 -13.59
CA VAL A 147 5.16 0.40 -14.89
C VAL A 147 5.51 1.71 -15.59
N GLY A 148 5.24 2.87 -14.98
CA GLY A 148 5.59 4.18 -15.53
C GLY A 148 4.76 4.61 -16.75
N MET A 149 3.68 3.89 -17.05
CA MET A 149 2.81 4.18 -18.19
C MET A 149 1.45 4.71 -17.74
N SER A 150 0.91 5.66 -18.49
CA SER A 150 -0.42 6.24 -18.25
C SER A 150 -1.42 5.87 -19.34
N LYS A 151 -2.71 6.00 -19.02
CA LYS A 151 -3.82 5.95 -19.97
C LYS A 151 -3.75 7.16 -20.92
N LEU A 152 -4.40 7.04 -22.08
CA LEU A 152 -4.55 8.19 -22.97
C LEU A 152 -5.52 9.20 -22.35
N SER A 153 -5.15 10.48 -22.40
CA SER A 153 -5.98 11.58 -21.90
C SER A 153 -7.27 11.68 -22.70
N ARG A 154 -8.36 12.00 -22.00
CA ARG A 154 -9.68 12.18 -22.61
C ARG A 154 -10.08 13.64 -22.56
N GLU A 155 -10.25 14.25 -23.73
CA GLU A 155 -10.83 15.59 -23.86
C GLU A 155 -12.36 15.54 -24.05
N LYS A 156 -12.86 14.44 -24.63
CA LYS A 156 -14.28 14.24 -25.00
C LYS A 156 -14.92 13.08 -24.24
N THR A 157 -16.25 13.02 -24.25
CA THR A 157 -16.99 11.84 -23.78
C THR A 157 -16.82 10.68 -24.76
N VAL A 158 -16.90 9.42 -24.29
CA VAL A 158 -16.66 8.23 -25.15
C VAL A 158 -17.60 8.21 -26.36
N SER A 159 -18.86 8.63 -26.18
CA SER A 159 -19.85 8.72 -27.27
C SER A 159 -19.47 9.71 -28.37
N GLN A 160 -18.65 10.71 -28.06
CA GLN A 160 -18.22 11.77 -28.99
C GLN A 160 -16.84 11.53 -29.60
N MET A 161 -16.15 10.45 -29.21
CA MET A 161 -14.84 10.12 -29.76
C MET A 161 -14.95 9.69 -31.22
N THR A 162 -14.00 10.10 -32.05
CA THR A 162 -13.80 9.51 -33.39
C THR A 162 -13.47 8.01 -33.28
N TYR A 163 -13.55 7.26 -34.38
CA TYR A 163 -13.13 5.86 -34.33
C TYR A 163 -11.66 5.72 -33.92
N VAL A 164 -10.77 6.56 -34.46
CA VAL A 164 -9.34 6.59 -34.12
C VAL A 164 -9.13 6.85 -32.63
N GLU A 165 -9.77 7.89 -32.08
CA GLU A 165 -9.70 8.21 -30.64
C GLU A 165 -10.19 7.03 -29.79
N LEU A 166 -11.31 6.42 -30.16
CA LEU A 166 -11.94 5.30 -29.45
C LEU A 166 -11.07 4.03 -29.48
N ILE A 167 -10.52 3.68 -30.64
CA ILE A 167 -9.67 2.50 -30.84
C ILE A 167 -8.39 2.64 -30.02
N ASN A 168 -7.69 3.76 -30.17
CA ASN A 168 -6.46 4.04 -29.43
C ASN A 168 -6.70 4.01 -27.91
N TYR A 169 -7.79 4.64 -27.45
CA TYR A 169 -8.15 4.66 -26.03
C TYR A 169 -8.46 3.26 -25.49
N ASN A 170 -9.32 2.49 -26.17
CA ASN A 170 -9.74 1.19 -25.69
C ASN A 170 -8.58 0.16 -25.74
N PHE A 171 -7.80 0.16 -26.82
CA PHE A 171 -6.62 -0.69 -26.92
C PHE A 171 -5.58 -0.36 -25.84
N ARG A 172 -5.34 0.94 -25.56
CA ARG A 172 -4.42 1.35 -24.49
C ARG A 172 -4.82 0.72 -23.15
N ASP A 173 -6.11 0.75 -22.82
CA ASP A 173 -6.62 0.21 -21.56
C ASP A 173 -6.40 -1.31 -21.46
N ALA A 174 -6.71 -2.05 -22.52
CA ALA A 174 -6.48 -3.49 -22.60
C ALA A 174 -4.98 -3.84 -22.52
N PHE A 175 -4.14 -3.11 -23.26
CA PHE A 175 -2.70 -3.27 -23.24
C PHE A 175 -2.12 -3.00 -21.84
N LEU A 176 -2.53 -1.93 -21.16
CA LEU A 176 -2.06 -1.63 -19.80
C LEU A 176 -2.47 -2.73 -18.81
N GLY A 177 -3.68 -3.29 -18.94
CA GLY A 177 -4.14 -4.43 -18.15
C GLY A 177 -3.23 -5.65 -18.31
N LEU A 178 -2.91 -6.04 -19.55
CA LEU A 178 -1.97 -7.12 -19.83
C LEU A 178 -0.55 -6.79 -19.35
N TYR A 179 -0.05 -5.60 -19.66
CA TYR A 179 1.31 -5.17 -19.37
C TYR A 179 1.60 -5.13 -17.87
N LEU A 180 0.61 -4.77 -17.04
CA LEU A 180 0.68 -4.89 -15.59
C LEU A 180 0.98 -6.31 -15.11
N THR A 181 0.67 -7.34 -15.90
CA THR A 181 0.95 -8.74 -15.55
C THR A 181 2.19 -9.31 -16.20
N THR A 182 2.60 -8.77 -17.35
CA THR A 182 3.72 -9.28 -18.15
C THR A 182 5.04 -8.51 -17.95
N TYR A 183 5.00 -7.30 -17.39
CA TYR A 183 6.20 -6.51 -17.11
C TYR A 183 7.18 -7.24 -16.17
N ASP A 184 8.47 -6.88 -16.28
CA ASP A 184 9.56 -7.39 -15.43
C ASP A 184 9.53 -8.93 -15.31
N ASP A 185 9.45 -9.61 -16.47
CA ASP A 185 9.32 -11.06 -16.58
C ASP A 185 8.11 -11.63 -15.81
N ASN A 186 6.93 -11.08 -16.12
CA ASN A 186 5.64 -11.51 -15.55
C ASN A 186 5.56 -11.40 -14.02
N LEU A 187 6.18 -10.38 -13.43
CA LEU A 187 6.35 -10.23 -11.98
C LEU A 187 5.02 -10.40 -11.20
N VAL A 188 3.97 -9.68 -11.59
CA VAL A 188 2.65 -9.74 -10.92
C VAL A 188 2.02 -11.12 -11.06
N LEU A 189 2.04 -11.72 -12.25
CA LEU A 189 1.43 -13.02 -12.47
C LEU A 189 2.18 -14.12 -11.71
N ARG A 190 3.51 -14.10 -11.74
CA ARG A 190 4.36 -15.02 -10.95
C ARG A 190 4.08 -14.88 -9.46
N LEU A 191 3.90 -13.65 -8.97
CA LEU A 191 3.53 -13.39 -7.58
C LEU A 191 2.17 -14.02 -7.23
N ILE A 192 1.13 -13.79 -8.04
CA ILE A 192 -0.21 -14.38 -7.84
C ILE A 192 -0.13 -15.91 -7.78
N ILE A 193 0.53 -16.55 -8.75
CA ILE A 193 0.66 -18.02 -8.82
C ILE A 193 1.47 -18.57 -7.65
N LEU A 194 2.56 -17.91 -7.28
CA LEU A 194 3.37 -18.33 -6.13
C LEU A 194 2.57 -18.25 -4.83
N MET A 195 1.87 -17.14 -4.60
CA MET A 195 1.05 -16.95 -3.41
C MET A 195 -0.12 -17.95 -3.39
N SER A 196 -0.67 -18.31 -4.54
CA SER A 196 -1.70 -19.34 -4.68
C SER A 196 -1.14 -20.70 -4.21
N ARG A 197 0.08 -21.05 -4.64
CA ARG A 197 0.75 -22.29 -4.23
C ARG A 197 1.11 -22.35 -2.74
N ILE A 198 1.52 -21.22 -2.15
CA ILE A 198 1.84 -21.12 -0.71
C ILE A 198 0.55 -21.22 0.12
N SER A 199 -0.47 -20.44 -0.24
CA SER A 199 -1.74 -20.38 0.48
C SER A 199 -2.66 -21.57 0.25
N LYS A 200 -2.38 -22.40 -0.76
CA LYS A 200 -3.27 -23.48 -1.24
C LYS A 200 -4.65 -22.94 -1.62
N THR A 201 -4.68 -21.76 -2.23
CA THR A 201 -5.90 -21.06 -2.67
C THR A 201 -5.85 -20.86 -4.19
N PRO A 202 -6.91 -21.17 -4.95
CA PRO A 202 -6.97 -20.88 -6.39
C PRO A 202 -6.63 -19.41 -6.70
N PRO A 203 -5.97 -19.11 -7.85
CA PRO A 203 -5.53 -17.73 -8.16
C PRO A 203 -6.67 -16.70 -8.21
N ASP A 204 -7.83 -17.09 -8.72
CA ASP A 204 -9.07 -16.31 -8.76
C ASP A 204 -9.60 -16.00 -7.35
N ASP A 205 -9.64 -16.98 -6.46
CA ASP A 205 -10.00 -16.74 -5.06
C ASP A 205 -8.95 -15.87 -4.33
N LEU A 206 -7.67 -16.06 -4.67
CA LEU A 206 -6.56 -15.36 -4.04
C LEU A 206 -6.65 -13.85 -4.29
N VAL A 207 -6.88 -13.43 -5.53
CA VAL A 207 -6.96 -11.99 -5.88
C VAL A 207 -8.19 -11.29 -5.30
N ARG A 208 -9.18 -12.06 -4.83
CA ARG A 208 -10.43 -11.56 -4.21
C ARG A 208 -10.42 -11.60 -2.68
N SER A 209 -9.45 -12.27 -2.07
CA SER A 209 -9.42 -12.51 -0.63
C SER A 209 -8.29 -11.76 0.07
N GLN A 210 -8.43 -11.61 1.39
CA GLN A 210 -7.42 -10.97 2.22
C GLN A 210 -6.42 -12.00 2.77
N ILE A 211 -5.25 -11.51 3.19
CA ILE A 211 -4.15 -12.31 3.72
C ILE A 211 -4.54 -13.29 4.84
N SER A 212 -5.56 -12.97 5.65
CA SER A 212 -6.07 -13.88 6.68
C SER A 212 -6.68 -15.15 6.10
N ALA A 213 -7.39 -15.05 4.98
CA ALA A 213 -7.95 -16.21 4.29
C ALA A 213 -6.83 -17.11 3.73
N TRP A 214 -5.75 -16.51 3.21
CA TRP A 214 -4.62 -17.25 2.66
C TRP A 214 -3.90 -18.05 3.75
N ILE A 215 -3.66 -17.44 4.91
CA ILE A 215 -3.04 -18.13 6.05
C ILE A 215 -3.95 -19.22 6.59
N ARG A 216 -5.26 -18.96 6.70
CA ARG A 216 -6.24 -19.98 7.08
C ARG A 216 -6.21 -21.17 6.15
N ASN A 217 -6.27 -20.94 4.83
CA ASN A 217 -6.32 -22.02 3.85
C ASN A 217 -5.05 -22.87 3.88
N MET A 218 -3.88 -22.24 4.06
CA MET A 218 -2.62 -22.94 4.28
C MET A 218 -2.66 -23.83 5.53
N LEU A 219 -3.14 -23.32 6.67
CA LEU A 219 -3.26 -24.09 7.91
C LEU A 219 -4.29 -25.23 7.78
N TYR A 220 -5.45 -24.96 7.16
CA TYR A 220 -6.50 -25.95 6.94
C TYR A 220 -6.05 -27.07 6.01
N TYR A 221 -5.29 -26.75 4.97
CA TYR A 221 -4.67 -27.74 4.11
C TYR A 221 -3.75 -28.66 4.91
N GLU A 222 -2.89 -28.10 5.76
CA GLU A 222 -1.95 -28.87 6.57
C GLU A 222 -2.63 -29.72 7.65
N HIS A 223 -3.76 -29.26 8.20
CA HIS A 223 -4.66 -30.05 9.05
C HIS A 223 -5.19 -31.27 8.30
N ARG A 224 -5.83 -31.06 7.15
CA ARG A 224 -6.40 -32.14 6.32
C ARG A 224 -5.34 -33.14 5.90
N ARG A 225 -4.17 -32.67 5.45
CA ARG A 225 -3.04 -33.53 5.05
C ARG A 225 -2.55 -34.43 6.19
N ARG A 226 -2.66 -33.98 7.45
CA ARG A 226 -2.26 -34.74 8.64
C ARG A 226 -3.38 -35.58 9.25
N GLY A 227 -4.59 -35.53 8.68
CA GLY A 227 -5.77 -36.15 9.28
C GLY A 227 -6.16 -35.52 10.62
N TRP A 228 -5.86 -34.23 10.83
CA TRP A 228 -6.22 -33.51 12.04
C TRP A 228 -7.59 -32.84 11.90
N LEU A 229 -8.34 -32.81 13.00
CA LEU A 229 -9.55 -32.01 13.08
C LEU A 229 -9.20 -30.52 13.08
N ILE A 230 -9.90 -29.76 12.24
CA ILE A 230 -9.80 -28.31 12.23
C ILE A 230 -10.67 -27.78 13.38
N PRO A 231 -10.10 -27.12 14.40
CA PRO A 231 -10.88 -26.62 15.52
C PRO A 231 -11.76 -25.43 15.10
N GLU A 232 -12.94 -25.33 15.71
CA GLU A 232 -13.76 -24.12 15.60
C GLU A 232 -13.15 -22.99 16.45
N LYS A 233 -13.50 -21.75 16.10
CA LYS A 233 -13.00 -20.57 16.81
C LYS A 233 -13.46 -20.60 18.28
N GLU A 234 -14.69 -20.99 18.51
CA GLU A 234 -15.36 -21.06 19.80
C GLU A 234 -14.67 -22.08 20.73
N ASP A 235 -14.23 -23.21 20.18
CA ASP A 235 -13.46 -24.22 20.92
C ASP A 235 -12.10 -23.70 21.37
N ILE A 236 -11.40 -22.96 20.50
CA ILE A 236 -10.12 -22.35 20.87
C ILE A 236 -10.34 -21.34 22.00
N ILE A 237 -11.33 -20.46 21.88
CA ILE A 237 -11.61 -19.46 22.92
C ILE A 237 -11.99 -20.14 24.24
N LYS A 238 -12.86 -21.15 24.21
CA LYS A 238 -13.31 -21.88 25.40
C LYS A 238 -12.15 -22.57 26.12
N ASN A 239 -11.25 -23.23 25.39
CA ASN A 239 -10.15 -23.99 25.97
C ASN A 239 -8.95 -23.12 26.37
N LYS A 240 -8.67 -22.04 25.62
CA LYS A 240 -7.47 -21.21 25.81
C LYS A 240 -7.76 -19.95 26.63
N GLY A 241 -9.00 -19.48 26.62
CA GLY A 241 -9.41 -18.24 27.27
C GLY A 241 -9.01 -17.00 26.47
N GLU A 242 -9.19 -15.84 27.09
CA GLU A 242 -8.90 -14.54 26.51
C GLU A 242 -7.49 -14.03 26.91
N VAL A 243 -7.21 -12.78 26.54
CA VAL A 243 -5.97 -12.08 26.91
C VAL A 243 -5.97 -11.71 28.40
N ALA A 244 -4.78 -11.68 29.01
CA ALA A 244 -4.60 -11.32 30.42
C ALA A 244 -4.34 -9.82 30.62
N THR A 245 -3.68 -9.16 29.66
CA THR A 245 -3.36 -7.72 29.71
C THR A 245 -4.45 -6.87 29.08
N LYS A 246 -4.72 -5.69 29.65
CA LYS A 246 -5.57 -4.67 29.02
C LYS A 246 -4.77 -3.87 28.00
N ALA A 247 -5.32 -3.64 26.80
CA ALA A 247 -4.70 -2.76 25.83
C ALA A 247 -4.78 -1.28 26.25
N ILE A 248 -3.71 -0.52 25.98
CA ILE A 248 -3.66 0.94 26.14
C ILE A 248 -4.35 1.66 24.96
N ILE A 249 -4.61 0.96 23.85
CA ILE A 249 -5.17 1.51 22.59
C ILE A 249 -6.61 1.03 22.40
N LYS A 250 -7.56 1.95 22.19
CA LYS A 250 -8.97 1.65 21.83
C LYS A 250 -9.03 0.70 20.62
N GLY A 251 -9.61 -0.49 20.81
CA GLY A 251 -9.86 -1.48 19.75
C GLY A 251 -8.87 -2.64 19.66
N LYS A 252 -7.81 -2.67 20.49
CA LYS A 252 -6.96 -3.88 20.67
C LYS A 252 -7.27 -4.52 22.02
N LYS A 253 -7.12 -5.84 22.15
CA LYS A 253 -7.40 -6.55 23.42
C LYS A 253 -6.15 -6.67 24.33
N TYR A 254 -4.93 -6.71 23.78
CA TYR A 254 -3.66 -6.89 24.53
C TYR A 254 -2.62 -5.80 24.24
N ALA A 255 -1.59 -5.71 25.08
CA ALA A 255 -0.46 -4.78 24.89
C ALA A 255 0.28 -5.04 23.56
N GLY A 256 0.54 -3.99 22.78
CA GLY A 256 1.17 -4.07 21.46
C GLY A 256 2.72 -4.07 21.51
N ALA A 257 3.34 -3.73 20.38
CA ALA A 257 4.79 -3.49 20.31
C ALA A 257 5.26 -2.44 21.32
N ILE A 258 6.51 -2.55 21.80
CA ILE A 258 7.19 -1.45 22.49
C ILE A 258 7.78 -0.52 21.44
N VAL A 259 7.57 0.78 21.66
CA VAL A 259 8.34 1.84 21.03
C VAL A 259 8.94 2.63 22.18
N LEU A 260 10.27 2.60 22.29
CA LEU A 260 11.02 3.37 23.27
C LEU A 260 10.82 4.85 22.97
N ASP A 261 10.82 5.67 24.00
CA ASP A 261 10.76 7.11 23.80
C ASP A 261 12.05 7.57 23.11
N PRO A 262 11.96 8.27 21.97
CA PRO A 262 13.13 8.77 21.27
C PRO A 262 13.84 9.80 22.14
N MET A 263 15.17 9.74 22.19
CA MET A 263 15.97 10.85 22.70
C MET A 263 15.98 11.96 21.65
N PRO A 264 15.37 13.14 21.90
CA PRO A 264 15.33 14.20 20.92
C PRO A 264 16.74 14.77 20.71
N GLY A 265 17.10 15.04 19.46
CA GLY A 265 18.40 15.59 19.13
C GLY A 265 18.88 15.24 17.74
N ILE A 266 20.06 15.74 17.41
CA ILE A 266 20.74 15.49 16.14
C ILE A 266 21.99 14.67 16.44
N TYR A 267 22.01 13.44 15.93
CA TYR A 267 23.03 12.45 16.24
C TYR A 267 23.80 12.08 14.97
N PRO A 268 25.13 12.28 14.93
CA PRO A 268 25.94 11.73 13.86
C PRO A 268 26.20 10.23 14.11
N ASN A 269 26.53 9.49 13.05
CA ASN A 269 27.02 8.12 13.12
C ASN A 269 26.11 7.17 13.93
N VAL A 270 24.87 7.00 13.49
CA VAL A 270 23.86 6.14 14.16
C VAL A 270 23.68 4.84 13.40
N TYR A 271 23.84 3.72 14.10
CA TYR A 271 23.66 2.38 13.56
C TYR A 271 22.27 1.87 13.93
N VAL A 272 21.56 1.32 12.96
CA VAL A 272 20.25 0.71 13.16
C VAL A 272 20.39 -0.79 13.08
N LEU A 273 20.19 -1.45 14.21
CA LEU A 273 20.04 -2.90 14.27
C LEU A 273 18.56 -3.27 14.10
N ASP A 274 18.26 -4.25 13.25
CA ASP A 274 16.90 -4.75 13.01
C ASP A 274 16.83 -6.25 13.29
N PHE A 275 15.82 -6.67 14.05
CA PHE A 275 15.57 -8.07 14.31
C PHE A 275 14.96 -8.73 13.07
N ALA A 276 15.63 -9.76 12.55
CA ALA A 276 15.20 -10.42 11.32
C ALA A 276 13.83 -11.10 11.47
N SER A 277 12.77 -10.37 11.11
CA SER A 277 11.37 -10.79 11.24
C SER A 277 11.01 -11.18 12.69
N MET A 278 11.06 -10.21 13.60
CA MET A 278 10.94 -10.40 15.05
C MET A 278 9.81 -11.34 15.49
N TYR A 279 8.54 -11.03 15.17
CA TYR A 279 7.41 -11.88 15.60
C TYR A 279 7.46 -13.31 15.04
N PRO A 280 7.71 -13.53 13.74
CA PRO A 280 7.99 -14.86 13.18
C PRO A 280 9.09 -15.64 13.91
N SER A 281 10.20 -14.97 14.24
CA SER A 281 11.33 -15.58 14.94
C SER A 281 10.94 -15.98 16.36
N VAL A 282 10.19 -15.13 17.08
CA VAL A 282 9.62 -15.45 18.40
C VAL A 282 8.65 -16.64 18.32
N ILE A 283 7.71 -16.61 17.37
CA ILE A 283 6.74 -17.69 17.13
C ILE A 283 7.45 -19.03 16.90
N LYS A 284 8.50 -19.02 16.05
CA LYS A 284 9.32 -20.18 15.73
C LYS A 284 10.08 -20.69 16.95
N ARG A 285 10.76 -19.80 17.68
CA ARG A 285 11.69 -20.13 18.76
C ARG A 285 10.99 -20.67 20.01
N TRP A 286 9.89 -20.06 20.42
CA TRP A 286 9.12 -20.47 21.59
C TRP A 286 7.93 -21.37 21.26
N ASN A 287 7.90 -21.97 20.06
CA ASN A 287 6.87 -22.92 19.64
C ASN A 287 5.43 -22.40 19.79
N ILE A 288 5.20 -21.13 19.48
CA ILE A 288 3.89 -20.48 19.70
C ILE A 288 2.91 -20.88 18.61
N SER A 289 1.81 -21.51 19.00
CA SER A 289 0.71 -21.90 18.11
C SER A 289 -0.58 -22.06 18.90
N TYR A 290 -1.74 -22.01 18.23
CA TYR A 290 -3.05 -22.15 18.87
C TYR A 290 -3.24 -23.50 19.58
N GLU A 291 -2.52 -24.54 19.15
CA GLU A 291 -2.55 -25.87 19.75
C GLU A 291 -1.49 -26.10 20.84
N THR A 292 -0.40 -25.33 20.86
CA THR A 292 0.71 -25.51 21.83
C THR A 292 0.63 -24.54 23.01
N VAL A 293 0.08 -23.34 22.81
CA VAL A 293 -0.18 -22.38 23.88
C VAL A 293 -1.34 -22.86 24.73
N LYS A 294 -1.19 -22.78 26.06
CA LYS A 294 -2.17 -23.26 27.05
C LYS A 294 -2.70 -24.64 26.69
N CYS A 295 -1.79 -25.54 26.36
CA CYS A 295 -2.10 -26.93 26.08
C CYS A 295 -2.67 -27.63 27.34
N PRO A 296 -3.47 -28.69 27.19
CA PRO A 296 -4.05 -29.42 28.32
C PRO A 296 -3.04 -30.14 29.22
N ASP A 297 -1.77 -30.29 28.80
CA ASP A 297 -0.75 -30.97 29.60
C ASP A 297 -0.40 -30.16 30.87
N GLU A 298 -0.76 -30.72 32.02
CA GLU A 298 -0.48 -30.17 33.35
C GLU A 298 1.03 -29.98 33.59
N LYS A 299 1.89 -30.86 33.06
CA LYS A 299 3.35 -30.75 33.23
C LYS A 299 3.89 -29.51 32.53
N ALA A 300 3.25 -29.09 31.44
CA ALA A 300 3.65 -27.92 30.69
C ALA A 300 3.27 -26.59 31.38
N LYS A 301 2.41 -26.59 32.41
CA LYS A 301 2.00 -25.35 33.11
C LYS A 301 3.16 -24.60 33.78
N ASN A 302 4.24 -25.31 34.10
CA ASN A 302 5.47 -24.71 34.64
C ASN A 302 6.32 -24.04 33.54
N ASN A 303 6.11 -24.38 32.27
CA ASN A 303 6.82 -23.77 31.15
C ASN A 303 6.13 -22.48 30.70
N LYS A 304 6.36 -21.40 31.46
CA LYS A 304 5.88 -20.05 31.14
C LYS A 304 7.04 -19.22 30.58
N PRO A 305 7.09 -18.96 29.26
CA PRO A 305 8.17 -18.16 28.68
C PRO A 305 8.27 -16.74 29.25
N ILE A 306 7.15 -16.20 29.73
CA ILE A 306 7.05 -14.92 30.43
C ILE A 306 6.39 -15.21 31.78
N PRO A 307 7.11 -15.16 32.91
CA PRO A 307 6.59 -15.53 34.23
C PRO A 307 5.33 -14.77 34.65
N GLU A 308 5.22 -13.50 34.26
CA GLU A 308 4.12 -12.59 34.60
C GLU A 308 2.83 -12.92 33.84
N LEU A 309 2.90 -13.71 32.76
CA LEU A 309 1.74 -14.08 31.98
C LEU A 309 1.22 -15.47 32.37
N PRO A 310 -0.11 -15.68 32.40
CA PRO A 310 -0.70 -16.97 32.70
C PRO A 310 -0.70 -17.93 31.49
N HIS A 311 0.28 -17.78 30.59
CA HIS A 311 0.36 -18.51 29.33
C HIS A 311 1.58 -19.41 29.33
N TRP A 312 1.36 -20.72 29.22
CA TRP A 312 2.41 -21.71 29.08
C TRP A 312 2.44 -22.29 27.65
N VAL A 313 3.55 -22.92 27.29
CA VAL A 313 3.72 -23.54 25.97
C VAL A 313 4.19 -24.98 26.09
N CYS A 314 3.52 -25.87 25.35
CA CYS A 314 3.96 -27.26 25.21
C CYS A 314 5.11 -27.41 24.21
N ASN A 315 6.07 -28.29 24.51
CA ASN A 315 7.22 -28.61 23.67
C ASN A 315 7.28 -30.10 23.27
N ASP A 316 6.23 -30.87 23.56
CA ASP A 316 6.05 -32.26 23.16
C ASP A 316 6.02 -32.41 21.63
N ARG A 317 5.48 -31.42 20.93
CA ARG A 317 5.42 -31.35 19.48
C ARG A 317 5.61 -29.94 18.97
N ARG A 318 6.08 -29.81 17.73
CA ARG A 318 6.13 -28.53 17.03
C ARG A 318 4.72 -28.11 16.63
N GLY A 319 4.28 -26.93 17.10
CA GLY A 319 3.03 -26.32 16.67
C GLY A 319 3.06 -25.96 15.19
N LEU A 320 1.93 -26.10 14.51
CA LEU A 320 1.74 -25.89 13.08
C LEU A 320 2.02 -24.45 12.68
N THR A 321 1.58 -23.47 13.48
CA THR A 321 1.89 -22.06 13.22
C THR A 321 3.39 -21.82 13.36
N ALA A 322 4.00 -22.30 14.45
CA ALA A 322 5.45 -22.19 14.67
C ALA A 322 6.29 -22.88 13.59
N LEU A 323 5.82 -24.04 13.09
CA LEU A 323 6.46 -24.79 12.01
C LEU A 323 6.39 -24.03 10.69
N ILE A 324 5.19 -23.65 10.25
CA ILE A 324 4.99 -23.05 8.93
C ILE A 324 5.58 -21.64 8.88
N VAL A 325 5.34 -20.82 9.90
CA VAL A 325 5.92 -19.47 9.97
C VAL A 325 7.44 -19.54 10.03
N GLY A 326 7.98 -20.48 10.80
CA GLY A 326 9.42 -20.75 10.86
C GLY A 326 9.99 -21.16 9.50
N LEU A 327 9.32 -22.07 8.80
CA LEU A 327 9.71 -22.52 7.46
C LEU A 327 9.71 -21.36 6.46
N LEU A 328 8.62 -20.58 6.38
CA LEU A 328 8.53 -19.45 5.46
C LEU A 328 9.63 -18.41 5.75
N ARG A 329 9.88 -18.14 7.04
CA ARG A 329 10.95 -17.25 7.49
C ARG A 329 12.32 -17.74 7.06
N ASP A 330 12.62 -19.01 7.29
CA ASP A 330 13.93 -19.60 6.97
C ASP A 330 14.17 -19.68 5.47
N LEU A 331 13.17 -20.11 4.69
CA LEU A 331 13.21 -20.08 3.23
C LEU A 331 13.50 -18.67 2.72
N ARG A 332 12.86 -17.66 3.29
CA ARG A 332 13.10 -16.27 2.91
C ARG A 332 14.51 -15.82 3.28
N ALA A 333 14.89 -15.97 4.54
CA ALA A 333 16.12 -15.39 5.10
C ALA A 333 17.38 -16.08 4.60
N TYR A 334 17.41 -17.42 4.62
CA TYR A 334 18.62 -18.19 4.34
C TYR A 334 18.76 -18.61 2.89
N ILE A 335 17.65 -18.71 2.15
CA ILE A 335 17.66 -19.18 0.76
C ILE A 335 17.41 -18.01 -0.18
N TYR A 336 16.18 -17.51 -0.25
CA TYR A 336 15.79 -16.59 -1.33
C TYR A 336 16.41 -15.18 -1.21
N LYS A 337 16.64 -14.66 0.00
CA LYS A 337 17.42 -13.41 0.19
C LYS A 337 18.84 -13.56 -0.36
N ARG A 338 19.52 -14.69 -0.10
CA ARG A 338 20.89 -14.94 -0.55
C ARG A 338 20.95 -15.18 -2.06
N LEU A 339 20.04 -15.99 -2.58
CA LEU A 339 19.91 -16.26 -4.02
C LEU A 339 19.61 -14.98 -4.80
N ALA A 340 18.74 -14.10 -4.29
CA ALA A 340 18.48 -12.81 -4.94
C ALA A 340 19.72 -11.89 -5.00
N LYS A 341 20.62 -11.97 -4.01
CA LYS A 341 21.88 -11.20 -4.01
C LYS A 341 22.93 -11.79 -4.97
N THR A 342 22.98 -13.12 -5.06
CA THR A 342 24.03 -13.88 -5.77
C THR A 342 23.58 -14.45 -7.12
N ALA A 343 22.38 -14.10 -7.59
CA ALA A 343 21.80 -14.64 -8.80
C ALA A 343 22.69 -14.41 -10.03
N PRO A 344 22.93 -15.44 -10.87
CA PRO A 344 23.84 -15.34 -12.01
C PRO A 344 23.22 -14.63 -13.22
N SER A 345 21.89 -14.42 -13.24
CA SER A 345 21.20 -13.71 -14.32
C SER A 345 20.14 -12.75 -13.78
N ALA A 346 19.82 -11.72 -14.55
CA ALA A 346 18.76 -10.76 -14.21
C ALA A 346 17.40 -11.44 -14.04
N VAL A 347 17.11 -12.45 -14.87
CA VAL A 347 15.88 -13.26 -14.79
C VAL A 347 15.78 -14.01 -13.47
N LEU A 348 16.84 -14.73 -13.06
CA LEU A 348 16.85 -15.44 -11.79
C LEU A 348 16.81 -14.48 -10.60
N LYS A 349 17.50 -13.33 -10.71
CA LYS A 349 17.46 -12.27 -9.70
C LYS A 349 16.04 -11.76 -9.50
N SER A 350 15.33 -11.44 -10.59
CA SER A 350 13.93 -11.02 -10.56
C SER A 350 13.06 -12.11 -9.91
N TYR A 351 13.18 -13.36 -10.37
CA TYR A 351 12.45 -14.49 -9.80
C TYR A 351 12.64 -14.64 -8.29
N TYR A 352 13.89 -14.65 -7.80
CA TYR A 352 14.16 -14.77 -6.36
C TYR A 352 13.65 -13.58 -5.56
N ASN A 353 13.67 -12.37 -6.14
CA ASN A 353 13.06 -11.19 -5.56
C ASN A 353 11.53 -11.32 -5.46
N VAL A 354 10.86 -11.93 -6.43
CA VAL A 354 9.42 -12.24 -6.34
C VAL A 354 9.17 -13.17 -5.17
N VAL A 355 9.96 -14.25 -5.06
CA VAL A 355 9.75 -15.26 -4.03
C VAL A 355 9.98 -14.70 -2.63
N GLN A 356 11.08 -13.98 -2.40
CA GLN A 356 11.33 -13.39 -1.07
C GLN A 356 10.31 -12.31 -0.70
N SER A 357 9.71 -11.62 -1.68
CA SER A 357 8.62 -10.65 -1.46
C SER A 357 7.32 -11.33 -1.09
N ALA A 358 6.93 -12.40 -1.80
CA ALA A 358 5.78 -13.21 -1.48
C ALA A 358 5.88 -13.80 -0.07
N LEU A 359 7.03 -14.38 0.28
CA LEU A 359 7.27 -14.91 1.62
C LEU A 359 7.14 -13.82 2.69
N LYS A 360 7.64 -12.59 2.44
CA LYS A 360 7.51 -11.45 3.35
C LYS A 360 6.05 -11.12 3.67
N VAL A 361 5.16 -11.21 2.67
CA VAL A 361 3.71 -10.98 2.83
C VAL A 361 3.12 -11.96 3.87
N PHE A 362 3.39 -13.27 3.72
CA PHE A 362 2.88 -14.29 4.66
C PHE A 362 3.50 -14.17 6.04
N ILE A 363 4.82 -14.00 6.12
CA ILE A 363 5.59 -13.91 7.36
C ILE A 363 5.04 -12.78 8.25
N ASN A 364 4.91 -11.57 7.71
CA ASN A 364 4.49 -10.41 8.49
C ASN A 364 3.02 -10.49 8.96
N ALA A 365 2.17 -11.15 8.18
CA ALA A 365 0.75 -11.30 8.53
C ALA A 365 0.46 -12.47 9.47
N SER A 366 1.31 -13.52 9.48
CA SER A 366 1.06 -14.75 10.24
C SER A 366 0.97 -14.54 11.76
N TYR A 367 1.69 -13.57 12.31
CA TYR A 367 1.52 -13.17 13.71
C TYR A 367 0.16 -12.47 13.93
N GLY A 368 -0.15 -11.47 13.10
CA GLY A 368 -1.31 -10.58 13.31
C GLY A 368 -2.66 -11.31 13.26
N VAL A 369 -2.76 -12.38 12.47
CA VAL A 369 -4.03 -13.13 12.32
C VAL A 369 -4.45 -13.86 13.59
N LEU A 370 -3.51 -14.35 14.41
CA LEU A 370 -3.84 -15.00 15.68
C LEU A 370 -4.49 -14.04 16.69
N GLY A 371 -4.20 -12.74 16.56
CA GLY A 371 -4.79 -11.68 17.36
C GLY A 371 -6.02 -11.02 16.73
N ALA A 372 -6.45 -11.46 15.54
CA ALA A 372 -7.60 -10.90 14.82
C ALA A 372 -8.86 -11.72 15.07
N GLU A 373 -9.88 -11.12 15.68
CA GLU A 373 -11.11 -11.83 16.07
C GLU A 373 -11.88 -12.43 14.88
N ILE A 374 -11.74 -11.85 13.69
CA ILE A 374 -12.34 -12.38 12.45
C ILE A 374 -11.66 -13.66 11.94
N PHE A 375 -10.49 -14.01 12.47
CA PHE A 375 -9.73 -15.18 12.04
C PHE A 375 -10.29 -16.46 12.68
N GLN A 376 -10.41 -17.52 11.89
CA GLN A 376 -11.05 -18.76 12.33
C GLN A 376 -10.22 -19.52 13.36
N LEU A 377 -8.90 -19.39 13.32
CA LEU A 377 -7.98 -19.96 14.31
C LEU A 377 -7.49 -18.88 15.30
N TYR A 378 -8.35 -17.91 15.60
CA TYR A 378 -8.08 -16.82 16.54
C TYR A 378 -7.67 -17.37 17.91
N CYS A 379 -6.49 -16.97 18.39
CA CYS A 379 -5.92 -17.44 19.64
C CYS A 379 -5.28 -16.25 20.40
N PRO A 380 -6.07 -15.51 21.19
CA PRO A 380 -5.59 -14.33 21.91
C PRO A 380 -4.37 -14.58 22.81
N PRO A 381 -4.30 -15.67 23.60
CA PRO A 381 -3.11 -16.00 24.40
C PRO A 381 -1.82 -16.14 23.57
N ALA A 382 -1.91 -16.74 22.38
CA ALA A 382 -0.75 -16.89 21.49
C ALA A 382 -0.27 -15.54 20.95
N ALA A 383 -1.20 -14.66 20.57
CA ALA A 383 -0.88 -13.32 20.09
C ALA A 383 -0.26 -12.46 21.20
N GLU A 384 -0.84 -12.50 22.41
CA GLU A 384 -0.33 -11.81 23.58
C GLU A 384 1.07 -12.30 23.96
N LEU A 385 1.27 -13.61 24.06
CA LEU A 385 2.57 -14.19 24.38
C LEU A 385 3.64 -13.83 23.34
N THR A 386 3.30 -13.83 22.05
CA THR A 386 4.21 -13.41 20.97
C THR A 386 4.67 -11.97 21.17
N THR A 387 3.75 -11.05 21.46
CA THR A 387 4.13 -9.65 21.71
C THR A 387 4.92 -9.46 22.98
N ALA A 388 4.57 -10.17 24.05
CA ALA A 388 5.28 -10.09 25.31
C ALA A 388 6.72 -10.57 25.19
N LEU A 389 6.96 -11.69 24.49
CA LEU A 389 8.30 -12.18 24.21
C LEU A 389 9.09 -11.22 23.32
N ALA A 390 8.47 -10.66 22.29
CA ALA A 390 9.15 -9.66 21.45
C ALA A 390 9.57 -8.42 22.27
N ARG A 391 8.68 -7.93 23.14
CA ARG A 391 8.97 -6.85 24.09
C ARG A 391 10.12 -7.22 25.03
N TYR A 392 10.06 -8.41 25.62
CA TYR A 392 11.08 -8.91 26.53
C TYR A 392 12.46 -8.94 25.87
N VAL A 393 12.58 -9.51 24.67
CA VAL A 393 13.85 -9.58 23.92
C VAL A 393 14.38 -8.18 23.62
N LEU A 394 13.53 -7.26 23.13
CA LEU A 394 13.96 -5.88 22.85
C LEU A 394 14.45 -5.19 24.13
N SER A 395 13.69 -5.25 25.23
CA SER A 395 14.06 -4.63 26.50
C SER A 395 15.36 -5.20 27.07
N ARG A 396 15.55 -6.53 27.02
CA ARG A 396 16.80 -7.17 27.46
C ARG A 396 17.98 -6.79 26.57
N THR A 397 17.77 -6.66 25.26
CA THR A 397 18.79 -6.20 24.31
C THR A 397 19.23 -4.76 24.61
N VAL A 398 18.28 -3.87 24.91
CA VAL A 398 18.58 -2.49 25.32
C VAL A 398 19.40 -2.45 26.60
N LEU A 399 19.00 -3.22 27.62
CA LEU A 399 19.76 -3.30 28.87
C LEU A 399 21.18 -3.83 28.64
N LYS A 400 21.34 -4.88 27.82
CA LYS A 400 22.65 -5.41 27.48
C LYS A 400 23.50 -4.39 26.72
N ALA A 401 22.90 -3.64 25.80
CA ALA A 401 23.61 -2.59 25.08
C ALA A 401 24.16 -1.53 26.06
N LEU A 402 23.35 -1.10 27.05
CA LEU A 402 23.79 -0.18 28.09
C LEU A 402 24.92 -0.78 28.96
N GLU A 403 24.84 -2.06 29.33
CA GLU A 403 25.90 -2.76 30.07
C GLU A 403 27.23 -2.79 29.31
N LEU A 404 27.19 -2.94 27.99
CA LEU A 404 28.37 -2.88 27.12
C LEU A 404 28.89 -1.44 26.92
N GLY A 405 28.18 -0.44 27.43
CA GLY A 405 28.50 0.98 27.25
C GLY A 405 28.16 1.51 25.84
N LEU A 406 27.20 0.88 25.16
CA LEU A 406 26.57 1.43 23.96
C LEU A 406 25.48 2.41 24.38
N VAL A 407 25.10 3.33 23.48
CA VAL A 407 24.09 4.36 23.76
C VAL A 407 22.88 4.17 22.84
N PRO A 408 21.87 3.38 23.23
CA PRO A 408 20.60 3.30 22.52
C PRO A 408 19.83 4.63 22.64
N ILE A 409 19.53 5.27 21.51
CA ILE A 409 18.81 6.55 21.47
C ILE A 409 17.33 6.40 21.08
N TYR A 410 16.96 5.27 20.47
CA TYR A 410 15.59 4.96 20.07
C TYR A 410 15.40 3.47 19.80
N GLY A 411 14.15 3.00 19.87
CA GLY A 411 13.79 1.66 19.44
C GLY A 411 12.34 1.59 19.01
N ASP A 412 12.08 1.02 17.83
CA ASP A 412 10.73 0.87 17.27
C ASP A 412 10.46 -0.60 16.99
N THR A 413 9.70 -1.26 17.88
CA THR A 413 9.14 -2.61 17.72
C THR A 413 10.16 -3.74 17.53
N ASP A 414 10.90 -3.70 16.44
CA ASP A 414 11.87 -4.67 15.93
C ASP A 414 13.19 -4.01 15.51
N SER A 415 13.40 -2.73 15.82
CA SER A 415 14.65 -2.01 15.53
C SER A 415 15.21 -1.27 16.76
N LEU A 416 16.54 -1.13 16.80
CA LEU A 416 17.30 -0.45 17.85
C LEU A 416 18.33 0.51 17.22
N PHE A 417 18.29 1.77 17.64
CA PHE A 417 19.14 2.84 17.14
C PHE A 417 20.23 3.10 18.16
N ILE A 418 21.48 2.91 17.77
CA ILE A 418 22.63 3.02 18.65
C ILE A 418 23.52 4.15 18.15
N TRP A 419 23.77 5.12 19.02
CA TRP A 419 24.61 6.27 18.72
C TRP A 419 26.08 5.94 18.91
N ASN A 420 26.88 6.22 17.87
CA ASN A 420 28.33 6.12 17.84
C ASN A 420 28.90 4.82 18.45
N PRO A 421 28.40 3.63 18.07
CA PRO A 421 28.88 2.38 18.62
C PRO A 421 30.31 2.08 18.15
N SER A 422 31.10 1.42 18.99
CA SER A 422 32.30 0.70 18.52
C SER A 422 31.87 -0.60 17.82
N GLU A 423 32.48 -0.94 16.69
CA GLU A 423 32.17 -2.17 15.95
C GLU A 423 32.31 -3.44 16.80
N GLU A 424 33.32 -3.51 17.67
CA GLU A 424 33.56 -4.66 18.55
C GLU A 424 32.40 -4.91 19.51
N LYS A 425 31.97 -3.88 20.26
CA LYS A 425 30.82 -3.97 21.18
C LYS A 425 29.51 -4.21 20.44
N LEU A 426 29.36 -3.67 19.23
CA LEU A 426 28.18 -3.91 18.41
C LEU A 426 28.09 -5.39 18.05
N LYS A 427 29.21 -5.98 17.62
CA LYS A 427 29.30 -7.41 17.33
C LYS A 427 29.05 -8.26 18.58
N GLU A 428 29.61 -7.88 19.72
CA GLU A 428 29.36 -8.56 21.00
C GLU A 428 27.87 -8.56 21.37
N LEU A 429 27.17 -7.44 21.16
CA LEU A 429 25.72 -7.35 21.38
C LEU A 429 24.96 -8.29 20.44
N ILE A 430 25.30 -8.30 19.14
CA ILE A 430 24.66 -9.16 18.13
C ILE A 430 24.85 -10.65 18.51
N ASP A 431 26.10 -11.05 18.79
CA ASP A 431 26.44 -12.44 19.16
C ASP A 431 25.74 -12.85 20.46
N TRP A 432 25.62 -11.94 21.42
CA TRP A 432 24.89 -12.20 22.67
C TRP A 432 23.39 -12.41 22.44
N VAL A 433 22.74 -11.58 21.62
CA VAL A 433 21.31 -11.73 21.29
C VAL A 433 21.05 -13.07 20.60
N GLU A 434 21.90 -13.45 19.64
CA GLU A 434 21.79 -14.73 18.94
C GLU A 434 21.97 -15.92 19.90
N LYS A 435 22.98 -15.86 20.79
CA LYS A 435 23.25 -16.92 21.76
C LYS A 435 22.16 -17.06 22.82
N GLU A 436 21.70 -15.95 23.39
CA GLU A 436 20.75 -15.92 24.50
C GLU A 436 19.34 -16.28 24.01
N PHE A 437 18.89 -15.65 22.93
CA PHE A 437 17.50 -15.75 22.47
C PHE A 437 17.32 -16.68 21.28
N GLY A 438 18.37 -16.97 20.49
CA GLY A 438 18.23 -17.68 19.22
C GLY A 438 17.46 -16.86 18.18
N ILE A 439 17.54 -15.53 18.26
CA ILE A 439 16.96 -14.59 17.30
C ILE A 439 18.10 -13.82 16.63
N GLU A 440 18.06 -13.73 15.31
CA GLU A 440 19.02 -12.97 14.52
C GLU A 440 18.70 -11.47 14.52
N ILE A 441 19.75 -10.68 14.68
CA ILE A 441 19.72 -9.22 14.59
C ILE A 441 20.79 -8.77 13.61
N GLU A 442 20.40 -7.98 12.60
CA GLU A 442 21.30 -7.54 11.53
C GLU A 442 21.46 -6.02 11.54
N LEU A 443 22.64 -5.53 11.12
CA LEU A 443 22.83 -4.12 10.82
C LEU A 443 22.04 -3.78 9.55
N ASP A 444 20.92 -3.07 9.69
CA ASP A 444 20.06 -2.69 8.57
C ASP A 444 20.58 -1.43 7.89
N LYS A 445 20.92 -0.40 8.68
CA LYS A 445 21.30 0.92 8.18
C LYS A 445 22.36 1.59 9.03
N VAL A 446 23.12 2.46 8.38
CA VAL A 446 24.00 3.43 9.04
C VAL A 446 23.58 4.82 8.57
N TYR A 447 23.17 5.66 9.52
CA TYR A 447 22.92 7.07 9.28
C TYR A 447 24.19 7.84 9.55
N ARG A 448 24.59 8.65 8.57
CA ARG A 448 25.60 9.68 8.78
C ARG A 448 25.13 10.67 9.83
N LEU A 449 23.85 11.06 9.75
CA LEU A 449 23.22 11.99 10.67
C LEU A 449 21.72 11.66 10.77
N ILE A 450 21.16 11.69 11.97
CA ILE A 450 19.73 11.54 12.19
C ILE A 450 19.23 12.63 13.14
N ALA A 451 18.16 13.30 12.74
CA ALA A 451 17.43 14.26 13.55
C ALA A 451 16.14 13.59 14.07
N MET A 452 15.96 13.59 15.38
CA MET A 452 14.86 12.92 16.06
C MET A 452 14.08 13.93 16.90
N SER A 453 12.75 13.92 16.77
CA SER A 453 11.87 14.65 17.68
C SER A 453 11.56 13.79 18.92
N GLY A 454 10.92 14.39 19.93
CA GLY A 454 10.35 13.64 21.06
C GLY A 454 9.14 12.78 20.68
N ARG A 455 8.68 12.82 19.43
CA ARG A 455 7.51 12.07 18.97
C ARG A 455 7.93 10.69 18.43
N LYS A 456 7.22 9.65 18.85
CA LYS A 456 7.42 8.29 18.34
C LYS A 456 7.23 8.23 16.83
N LYS A 457 8.08 7.49 16.13
CA LYS A 457 8.08 7.30 14.67
C LYS A 457 8.20 8.60 13.85
N ASN A 458 8.85 9.63 14.40
CA ASN A 458 9.13 10.88 13.70
C ASN A 458 10.65 11.15 13.75
N TYR A 459 11.31 10.99 12.60
CA TYR A 459 12.73 11.28 12.45
C TYR A 459 13.09 11.50 10.97
N VAL A 460 14.19 12.22 10.75
CA VAL A 460 14.82 12.47 9.45
C VAL A 460 16.25 11.94 9.51
N GLY A 461 16.55 10.86 8.79
CA GLY A 461 17.87 10.26 8.69
C GLY A 461 18.52 10.52 7.34
N ILE A 462 19.80 10.86 7.35
CA ILE A 462 20.67 10.96 6.17
C ILE A 462 21.54 9.71 6.15
N LEU A 463 21.36 8.87 5.14
CA LEU A 463 22.15 7.65 4.96
C LEU A 463 23.59 7.97 4.53
N SER A 464 24.48 6.99 4.67
CA SER A 464 25.90 7.14 4.31
C SER A 464 26.13 7.49 2.84
N ASP A 465 25.20 7.16 1.95
CA ASP A 465 25.20 7.52 0.52
C ASP A 465 24.56 8.88 0.20
N GLY A 466 23.98 9.55 1.20
CA GLY A 466 23.28 10.83 1.07
C GLY A 466 21.77 10.71 0.82
N GLU A 467 21.19 9.51 0.74
CA GLU A 467 19.75 9.34 0.62
C GLU A 467 19.04 9.72 1.93
N LEU A 468 17.88 10.37 1.83
CA LEU A 468 17.04 10.73 2.97
C LEU A 468 16.03 9.63 3.30
N ASP A 469 16.06 9.14 4.54
CA ASP A 469 15.05 8.27 5.13
C ASP A 469 14.22 9.03 6.15
N ILE A 470 12.95 9.29 5.83
CA ILE A 470 12.06 10.09 6.67
C ILE A 470 10.90 9.23 7.14
N LYS A 471 10.70 9.14 8.46
CA LYS A 471 9.57 8.45 9.07
C LYS A 471 8.58 9.42 9.71
N GLY A 472 7.29 9.07 9.60
CA GLY A 472 6.18 9.83 10.18
C GLY A 472 5.34 10.63 9.19
N LEU A 473 5.72 10.69 7.91
CA LEU A 473 5.26 11.68 6.93
C LEU A 473 3.76 11.75 6.62
N VAL A 474 3.24 12.99 6.64
CA VAL A 474 1.92 13.40 6.14
C VAL A 474 1.98 14.14 4.78
N GLY A 475 3.15 14.65 4.39
CA GLY A 475 3.35 15.55 3.23
C GLY A 475 3.02 15.00 1.83
N LYS A 476 2.71 13.70 1.67
CA LYS A 476 2.35 13.07 0.38
C LYS A 476 0.86 12.75 0.24
N LYS A 477 -0.04 13.47 0.90
CA LYS A 477 -1.49 13.31 0.67
C LYS A 477 -1.89 13.89 -0.69
N ARG A 478 -2.81 13.22 -1.41
CA ARG A 478 -3.29 13.60 -2.76
C ARG A 478 -3.84 15.03 -2.83
N ASN A 479 -4.43 15.51 -1.73
CA ASN A 479 -5.05 16.83 -1.63
C ASN A 479 -4.08 17.94 -1.21
N THR A 480 -2.79 17.65 -0.99
CA THR A 480 -1.78 18.68 -0.75
C THR A 480 -1.49 19.42 -2.05
N PRO A 481 -1.63 20.77 -2.09
CA PRO A 481 -1.29 21.57 -3.26
C PRO A 481 0.17 21.43 -3.68
N ASP A 482 0.45 21.65 -4.96
CA ASP A 482 1.78 21.41 -5.52
C ASP A 482 2.83 22.38 -4.96
N PHE A 483 2.48 23.62 -4.60
CA PHE A 483 3.43 24.55 -3.96
C PHE A 483 3.96 24.02 -2.61
N ALA A 484 3.14 23.32 -1.83
CA ALA A 484 3.54 22.77 -0.54
C ALA A 484 4.43 21.53 -0.72
N LYS A 485 4.22 20.77 -1.81
CA LYS A 485 5.12 19.68 -2.21
C LYS A 485 6.46 20.22 -2.70
N ASP A 486 6.45 21.30 -3.48
CA ASP A 486 7.67 21.97 -3.93
C ASP A 486 8.47 22.50 -2.73
N ALA A 487 7.81 23.18 -1.80
CA ALA A 487 8.42 23.65 -0.55
C ALA A 487 9.02 22.51 0.27
N PHE A 488 8.28 21.41 0.41
CA PHE A 488 8.77 20.20 1.07
C PHE A 488 10.01 19.64 0.38
N ASN A 489 9.99 19.45 -0.94
CA ASN A 489 11.12 18.92 -1.70
C ASN A 489 12.35 19.84 -1.64
N ASP A 490 12.16 21.15 -1.68
CA ASP A 490 13.25 22.12 -1.55
C ASP A 490 13.87 22.04 -0.16
N VAL A 491 13.07 21.95 0.91
CA VAL A 491 13.57 21.74 2.28
C VAL A 491 14.33 20.42 2.38
N LEU A 492 13.83 19.34 1.79
CA LEU A 492 14.54 18.06 1.78
C LEU A 492 15.90 18.15 1.09
N ARG A 493 16.00 18.84 -0.04
CA ARG A 493 17.29 19.03 -0.74
C ARG A 493 18.30 19.74 0.16
N LEU A 494 17.91 20.84 0.78
CA LEU A 494 18.77 21.58 1.71
C LEU A 494 19.24 20.71 2.89
N LEU A 495 18.36 19.85 3.42
CA LEU A 495 18.71 18.93 4.50
C LEU A 495 19.62 17.78 4.02
N SER A 496 19.49 17.31 2.78
CA SER A 496 20.33 16.24 2.22
C SER A 496 21.80 16.65 2.01
N ASP A 497 22.06 17.95 1.96
CA ASP A 497 23.40 18.51 1.80
C ASP A 497 24.20 18.54 3.11
N ILE A 498 23.56 18.31 4.27
CA ILE A 498 24.24 18.23 5.57
C ILE A 498 25.25 17.07 5.54
N ARG A 499 26.54 17.38 5.75
CA ARG A 499 27.62 16.38 5.81
C ARG A 499 28.11 16.16 7.23
N SER A 500 28.02 17.18 8.08
CA SER A 500 28.54 17.18 9.44
C SER A 500 27.62 17.96 10.39
N LEU A 501 27.90 17.91 11.70
CA LEU A 501 27.20 18.72 12.70
C LEU A 501 27.42 20.23 12.49
N ASP A 502 28.56 20.63 11.91
CA ASP A 502 28.88 22.04 11.66
C ASP A 502 27.98 22.64 10.56
N ASP A 503 27.56 21.82 9.60
CA ASP A 503 26.67 22.23 8.52
C ASP A 503 25.22 22.44 8.99
N VAL A 504 24.82 21.79 10.09
CA VAL A 504 23.43 21.75 10.57
C VAL A 504 22.87 23.15 10.77
N ASN A 505 23.60 24.02 11.48
CA ASN A 505 23.11 25.37 11.77
C ASN A 505 22.92 26.19 10.48
N LYS A 506 23.84 26.06 9.53
CA LYS A 506 23.77 26.74 8.23
C LYS A 506 22.57 26.23 7.43
N SER A 507 22.40 24.92 7.30
CA SER A 507 21.28 24.32 6.58
C SER A 507 19.94 24.63 7.23
N ILE A 508 19.87 24.68 8.56
CA ILE A 508 18.65 25.10 9.29
C ILE A 508 18.28 26.54 8.95
N GLU A 509 19.25 27.46 8.86
CA GLU A 509 18.96 28.85 8.51
C GLU A 509 18.54 28.98 7.05
N GLU A 510 19.18 28.25 6.12
CA GLU A 510 18.75 28.17 4.72
C GLU A 510 17.33 27.60 4.59
N VAL A 511 16.98 26.59 5.39
CA VAL A 511 15.61 26.05 5.47
C VAL A 511 14.64 27.10 5.98
N ARG A 512 14.98 27.84 7.05
CA ARG A 512 14.15 28.94 7.57
C ARG A 512 13.90 30.01 6.52
N ASP A 513 14.93 30.45 5.82
CA ASP A 513 14.81 31.44 4.75
C ASP A 513 13.97 30.93 3.59
N LYS A 514 14.13 29.65 3.22
CA LYS A 514 13.32 29.04 2.16
C LYS A 514 11.84 28.95 2.54
N VAL A 515 11.53 28.55 3.77
CA VAL A 515 10.14 28.50 4.26
C VAL A 515 9.54 29.91 4.34
N ARG A 516 10.32 30.90 4.78
CA ARG A 516 9.93 32.31 4.82
C ARG A 516 9.69 32.88 3.43
N ASP A 517 10.47 32.49 2.43
CA ASP A 517 10.26 32.85 1.02
C ASP A 517 8.93 32.30 0.49
N TYR A 518 8.64 31.02 0.72
CA TYR A 518 7.32 30.44 0.35
C TYR A 518 6.16 31.14 1.03
N TYR A 519 6.31 31.48 2.31
CA TYR A 519 5.29 32.26 3.02
C TYR A 519 5.09 33.66 2.42
N ARG A 520 6.18 34.39 2.16
CA ARG A 520 6.11 35.73 1.57
C ARG A 520 5.46 35.69 0.19
N LYS A 521 5.83 34.72 -0.66
CA LYS A 521 5.21 34.50 -1.96
C LYS A 521 3.72 34.20 -1.85
N LEU A 522 3.32 33.41 -0.85
CA LEU A 522 1.92 33.11 -0.59
C LEU A 522 1.13 34.35 -0.14
N GLN A 523 1.68 35.14 0.79
CA GLN A 523 1.06 36.39 1.27
C GLN A 523 0.95 37.45 0.17
N ARG A 524 1.97 37.57 -0.68
CA ARG A 524 1.97 38.47 -1.84
C ARG A 524 1.18 37.94 -3.04
N ARG A 525 0.61 36.72 -2.94
CA ARG A 525 -0.13 36.03 -4.01
C ARG A 525 0.67 35.86 -5.31
N GLU A 526 1.98 35.65 -5.17
CA GLU A 526 2.92 35.41 -6.28
C GLU A 526 2.93 33.93 -6.72
N ILE A 527 2.34 33.02 -5.92
CA ILE A 527 2.23 31.60 -6.26
C ILE A 527 1.08 31.40 -7.27
N PRO A 528 1.34 30.83 -8.46
CA PRO A 528 0.32 30.70 -9.49
C PRO A 528 -0.79 29.72 -9.11
N LEU A 529 -2.00 29.95 -9.64
CA LEU A 529 -3.22 29.19 -9.29
C LEU A 529 -3.08 27.67 -9.50
N ASN A 530 -2.35 27.25 -10.54
CA ASN A 530 -2.11 25.83 -10.82
C ASN A 530 -1.32 25.13 -9.71
N LYS A 531 -0.43 25.85 -9.01
CA LYS A 531 0.35 25.33 -7.87
C LYS A 531 -0.44 25.33 -6.56
N LEU A 532 -1.47 26.18 -6.46
CA LEU A 532 -2.42 26.22 -5.33
C LEU A 532 -3.59 25.22 -5.49
N ALA A 533 -3.75 24.64 -6.67
CA ALA A 533 -4.88 23.79 -7.01
C ALA A 533 -4.96 22.52 -6.13
N ILE A 534 -6.15 22.26 -5.61
CA ILE A 534 -6.51 21.03 -4.89
C ILE A 534 -7.34 20.16 -5.82
N ARG A 535 -6.97 18.87 -5.91
CA ARG A 535 -7.63 17.89 -6.77
C ARG A 535 -8.36 16.87 -5.92
N THR A 536 -9.68 16.75 -6.07
CA THR A 536 -10.49 15.78 -5.31
C THR A 536 -11.54 15.15 -6.22
N ALA A 537 -11.63 13.81 -6.19
CA ALA A 537 -12.61 13.08 -6.98
C ALA A 537 -14.00 13.10 -6.31
N LEU A 538 -15.06 13.23 -7.12
CA LEU A 538 -16.43 13.02 -6.67
C LEU A 538 -16.64 11.52 -6.41
N THR A 539 -17.21 11.18 -5.25
CA THR A 539 -17.45 9.78 -4.86
C THR A 539 -18.91 9.36 -5.04
N LYS A 540 -19.82 10.33 -5.18
CA LYS A 540 -21.26 10.12 -5.31
C LYS A 540 -21.85 11.19 -6.24
N PRO A 541 -23.09 11.01 -6.75
CA PRO A 541 -23.80 12.05 -7.49
C PRO A 541 -23.97 13.31 -6.64
N LEU A 542 -23.93 14.50 -7.28
CA LEU A 542 -23.98 15.80 -6.59
C LEU A 542 -25.25 15.98 -5.75
N GLU A 543 -26.37 15.39 -6.22
CA GLU A 543 -27.69 15.43 -5.59
C GLU A 543 -27.73 14.68 -4.24
N SER A 544 -26.77 13.80 -4.00
CA SER A 544 -26.70 12.99 -2.75
C SER A 544 -26.03 13.71 -1.57
N TYR A 545 -25.43 14.90 -1.80
CA TYR A 545 -24.74 15.67 -0.76
C TYR A 545 -25.69 16.72 -0.14
N THR A 546 -26.45 16.35 0.91
CA THR A 546 -27.57 17.17 1.42
C THR A 546 -27.34 17.89 2.75
N LYS A 547 -26.41 17.45 3.60
CA LYS A 547 -26.27 17.98 4.99
C LYS A 547 -25.00 18.79 5.27
N ASN A 548 -23.86 18.39 4.69
CA ASN A 548 -22.59 19.11 4.86
C ASN A 548 -21.83 19.03 3.54
N THR A 549 -21.87 20.09 2.75
CA THR A 549 -21.33 20.10 1.38
C THR A 549 -19.81 20.26 1.41
N PRO A 550 -19.04 19.22 1.03
CA PRO A 550 -17.59 19.31 1.00
C PRO A 550 -17.10 20.37 0.02
N GLN A 551 -15.87 20.87 0.21
CA GLN A 551 -15.26 21.91 -0.63
C GLN A 551 -15.28 21.57 -2.14
N HIS A 552 -14.88 20.36 -2.50
CA HIS A 552 -14.89 19.90 -3.90
C HIS A 552 -16.32 19.82 -4.49
N VAL A 553 -17.33 19.56 -3.66
CA VAL A 553 -18.74 19.57 -4.09
C VAL A 553 -19.26 21.00 -4.28
N LYS A 554 -18.87 21.96 -3.42
CA LYS A 554 -19.19 23.37 -3.64
C LYS A 554 -18.62 23.90 -4.95
N ALA A 555 -17.36 23.58 -5.25
CA ALA A 555 -16.73 23.91 -6.53
C ALA A 555 -17.45 23.21 -7.70
N ALA A 556 -17.80 21.92 -7.56
CA ALA A 556 -18.55 21.20 -8.59
C ALA A 556 -19.94 21.80 -8.85
N LEU A 557 -20.64 22.29 -7.82
CA LEU A 557 -21.93 22.97 -7.98
C LEU A 557 -21.78 24.29 -8.77
N GLN A 558 -20.70 25.05 -8.55
CA GLN A 558 -20.41 26.25 -9.35
C GLN A 558 -20.19 25.89 -10.83
N LEU A 559 -19.47 24.80 -11.13
CA LEU A 559 -19.32 24.30 -12.51
C LEU A 559 -20.63 23.81 -13.10
N LYS A 560 -21.46 23.10 -12.31
CA LYS A 560 -22.79 22.63 -12.75
C LYS A 560 -23.69 23.80 -13.14
N ASN A 561 -23.67 24.90 -12.39
CA ASN A 561 -24.43 26.12 -12.70
C ASN A 561 -23.99 26.78 -14.02
N LEU A 562 -22.77 26.50 -14.49
CA LEU A 562 -22.25 26.93 -15.79
C LEU A 562 -22.49 25.92 -16.91
N GLY A 563 -23.27 24.86 -16.66
CA GLY A 563 -23.65 23.86 -17.66
C GLY A 563 -22.72 22.65 -17.77
N TYR A 564 -21.70 22.52 -16.92
CA TYR A 564 -20.84 21.33 -16.92
C TYR A 564 -21.58 20.12 -16.36
N LYS A 565 -21.49 18.98 -17.06
CA LYS A 565 -22.00 17.68 -16.59
C LYS A 565 -20.91 16.98 -15.79
N LEU A 566 -21.18 16.73 -14.50
CA LEU A 566 -20.24 16.11 -13.56
C LEU A 566 -20.90 14.88 -12.91
N GLY A 567 -20.12 13.83 -12.69
CA GLY A 567 -20.55 12.56 -12.08
C GLY A 567 -19.52 11.94 -11.13
N PRO A 568 -19.87 10.80 -10.51
CA PRO A 568 -18.94 10.04 -9.67
C PRO A 568 -17.70 9.63 -10.46
N GLY A 569 -16.50 9.84 -9.90
CA GLY A 569 -15.21 9.59 -10.54
C GLY A 569 -14.53 10.84 -11.10
N ASP A 570 -15.29 11.90 -11.39
CA ASP A 570 -14.72 13.14 -11.94
C ASP A 570 -13.85 13.87 -10.92
N ILE A 571 -12.69 14.35 -11.38
CA ILE A 571 -11.72 15.09 -10.57
C ILE A 571 -12.06 16.57 -10.60
N ILE A 572 -12.43 17.12 -9.46
CA ILE A 572 -12.68 18.55 -9.30
C ILE A 572 -11.39 19.24 -8.89
N ILE A 573 -11.01 20.25 -9.68
CA ILE A 573 -9.83 21.07 -9.46
C ILE A 573 -10.27 22.44 -8.96
N TYR A 574 -9.93 22.78 -7.73
CA TYR A 574 -10.41 23.99 -7.07
C TYR A 574 -9.33 24.64 -6.21
N VAL A 575 -9.51 25.92 -5.91
CA VAL A 575 -8.67 26.71 -5.01
C VAL A 575 -9.50 27.29 -3.87
N LYS A 576 -8.87 27.52 -2.72
CA LYS A 576 -9.48 28.22 -1.58
C LYS A 576 -9.42 29.74 -1.77
N THR A 577 -10.55 30.39 -1.54
CA THR A 577 -10.75 31.83 -1.81
C THR A 577 -11.42 32.50 -0.62
N THR A 578 -11.30 33.83 -0.51
CA THR A 578 -11.97 34.62 0.54
C THR A 578 -13.47 34.84 0.30
N GLY A 579 -14.01 34.42 -0.84
CA GLY A 579 -15.43 34.56 -1.19
C GLY A 579 -16.38 33.70 -0.34
N LYS A 580 -17.69 33.95 -0.50
CA LYS A 580 -18.78 33.34 0.30
C LYS A 580 -18.74 31.80 0.41
N ASP A 581 -18.40 31.11 -0.68
CA ASP A 581 -18.32 29.64 -0.70
C ASP A 581 -17.01 29.09 -0.12
N GLY A 582 -16.00 29.95 0.08
CA GLY A 582 -14.66 29.63 0.56
C GLY A 582 -13.77 28.91 -0.46
N VAL A 583 -14.32 28.53 -1.62
CA VAL A 583 -13.62 27.83 -2.70
C VAL A 583 -14.18 28.20 -4.06
N LYS A 584 -13.35 28.11 -5.11
CA LYS A 584 -13.75 28.23 -6.51
C LYS A 584 -13.05 27.20 -7.38
N PRO A 585 -13.69 26.68 -8.45
CA PRO A 585 -13.01 25.97 -9.52
C PRO A 585 -11.86 26.80 -10.08
N ILE A 586 -10.76 26.15 -10.46
CA ILE A 586 -9.57 26.86 -10.96
C ILE A 586 -9.88 27.74 -12.18
N GLN A 587 -10.82 27.32 -13.05
CA GLN A 587 -11.22 28.09 -14.23
C GLN A 587 -12.01 29.37 -13.90
N LEU A 588 -12.55 29.48 -12.69
CA LEU A 588 -13.37 30.62 -12.24
C LEU A 588 -12.66 31.50 -11.21
N ALA A 589 -11.50 31.06 -10.74
CA ALA A 589 -10.76 31.74 -9.70
C ALA A 589 -9.78 32.75 -10.29
N ARG A 590 -9.64 33.90 -9.64
CA ARG A 590 -8.53 34.83 -9.89
C ARG A 590 -7.55 34.83 -8.74
N ILE A 591 -6.32 35.22 -9.02
CA ILE A 591 -5.24 35.20 -8.03
C ILE A 591 -5.49 36.16 -6.86
N ASP A 592 -6.15 37.30 -7.10
CA ASP A 592 -6.57 38.29 -6.09
C ASP A 592 -7.60 37.76 -5.09
N GLU A 593 -8.32 36.69 -5.44
CA GLU A 593 -9.37 36.11 -4.61
C GLU A 593 -8.85 35.01 -3.67
N ILE A 594 -7.58 34.61 -3.83
CA ILE A 594 -6.96 33.58 -3.00
C ILE A 594 -6.90 34.04 -1.55
N ASP A 595 -7.18 33.10 -0.64
CA ASP A 595 -7.03 33.24 0.81
C ASP A 595 -5.68 32.62 1.24
N PRO A 596 -4.61 33.42 1.43
CA PRO A 596 -3.29 32.91 1.82
C PRO A 596 -3.32 32.12 3.12
N ASN A 597 -4.16 32.53 4.10
CA ASN A 597 -4.19 31.94 5.43
C ASN A 597 -4.64 30.47 5.39
N LYS A 598 -5.56 30.13 4.48
CA LYS A 598 -6.01 28.74 4.29
C LYS A 598 -4.96 27.83 3.64
N TYR A 599 -3.90 28.42 3.07
CA TYR A 599 -2.78 27.71 2.46
C TYR A 599 -1.54 27.64 3.37
N ILE A 600 -1.39 28.55 4.33
CA ILE A 600 -0.36 28.45 5.39
C ILE A 600 -0.46 27.09 6.08
N GLU A 601 -1.68 26.65 6.39
CA GLU A 601 -1.90 25.35 7.03
C GLU A 601 -1.39 24.16 6.20
N TYR A 602 -1.47 24.24 4.85
CA TYR A 602 -0.87 23.21 3.99
C TYR A 602 0.65 23.25 4.02
N LEU A 603 1.24 24.45 4.08
CA LEU A 603 2.69 24.62 4.22
C LEU A 603 3.15 24.07 5.58
N ARG A 604 2.48 24.47 6.67
CA ARG A 604 2.71 24.02 8.05
C ARG A 604 2.62 22.50 8.13
N THR A 605 1.49 21.91 7.78
CA THR A 605 1.29 20.46 7.88
C THR A 605 2.22 19.63 6.99
N SER A 606 2.72 20.20 5.89
CA SER A 606 3.69 19.52 5.02
C SER A 606 5.10 19.51 5.61
N LEU A 607 5.49 20.57 6.33
CA LEU A 607 6.84 20.77 6.84
C LEU A 607 7.00 20.46 8.32
N GLU A 608 5.93 20.56 9.12
CA GLU A 608 5.95 20.49 10.59
C GLU A 608 6.73 19.27 11.08
N GLN A 609 6.48 18.09 10.51
CA GLN A 609 7.14 16.87 10.97
C GLN A 609 8.64 16.83 10.67
N VAL A 610 9.08 17.45 9.58
CA VAL A 610 10.50 17.55 9.24
C VAL A 610 11.14 18.60 10.13
N LEU A 611 10.52 19.76 10.29
CA LEU A 611 11.01 20.84 11.14
C LEU A 611 11.10 20.42 12.62
N ASP A 612 10.09 19.73 13.14
CA ASP A 612 10.02 19.20 14.50
C ASP A 612 11.14 18.19 14.78
N ALA A 613 11.55 17.38 13.79
CA ALA A 613 12.70 16.48 13.93
C ALA A 613 14.02 17.24 14.17
N PHE A 614 14.14 18.47 13.67
CA PHE A 614 15.27 19.37 13.91
C PHE A 614 15.02 20.37 15.05
N GLY A 615 13.92 20.20 15.81
CA GLY A 615 13.57 21.09 16.92
C GLY A 615 13.12 22.50 16.48
N ILE A 616 12.64 22.64 15.25
CA ILE A 616 12.20 23.93 14.70
C ILE A 616 10.67 24.01 14.76
N GLU A 617 10.16 24.97 15.52
CA GLU A 617 8.74 25.29 15.49
C GLU A 617 8.41 26.14 14.26
N PHE A 618 7.38 25.73 13.52
CA PHE A 618 6.95 26.46 12.32
C PHE A 618 6.64 27.94 12.63
N GLU A 619 5.96 28.22 13.75
CA GLU A 619 5.60 29.57 14.19
C GLU A 619 6.82 30.47 14.43
N SER A 620 7.95 29.90 14.89
CA SER A 620 9.20 30.64 15.09
C SER A 620 9.77 31.18 13.77
N ILE A 621 9.54 30.49 12.66
CA ILE A 621 9.95 30.93 11.31
C ILE A 621 9.08 32.10 10.83
N MET A 622 7.83 32.11 11.28
CA MET A 622 6.80 33.07 10.88
C MET A 622 6.92 34.43 11.56
N GLY A 623 7.71 34.54 12.63
CA GLY A 623 7.86 35.77 13.42
C GLY A 623 6.71 36.01 14.40
N SER A 624 5.90 34.99 14.68
CA SER A 624 4.83 35.04 15.69
C SER A 624 5.43 34.71 17.05
N SER A 625 5.96 35.70 17.75
CA SER A 625 6.26 35.57 19.19
C SER A 625 4.99 35.17 19.94
N ILE A 626 5.15 34.23 20.87
CA ILE A 626 4.16 33.77 21.86
C ILE A 626 3.67 34.96 22.69
N ILE A 627 2.72 35.73 22.18
CA ILE A 627 1.92 36.74 22.87
C ILE A 627 0.57 36.74 22.13
N ASP A 628 -0.55 36.78 22.85
CA ASP A 628 -1.95 36.74 22.37
C ASP A 628 -2.65 35.37 22.31
N ASN A 629 -2.55 34.57 23.39
CA ASN A 629 -3.60 33.58 23.68
C ASN A 629 -3.93 33.41 25.18
N TYR A 630 -3.71 34.46 25.98
CA TYR A 630 -4.31 34.60 27.31
C TYR A 630 -4.91 36.00 27.46
N SER A 631 -6.00 36.28 26.74
CA SER A 631 -6.98 37.33 27.06
C SER A 631 -8.15 37.23 26.09
N SER A 632 -9.11 36.35 26.37
CA SER A 632 -10.53 36.43 26.01
C SER A 632 -11.30 35.36 26.76
#